data_AF-A8Y2A2-F1
#
_entry.id   AF-A8Y2A2-F1
#
_cell.length_a   1.000
_cell.length_b   1.000
_cell.length_c   1.000
_cell.angle_alpha   90.00
_cell.angle_beta   90.00
_cell.angle_gamma   90.00
#
_symmetry.space_group_name_H-M   'P 1'
#
loop_
_entity.id
_entity.type
_entity.pdbx_description
1 polymer ?
#
loop_
_entity_poly.entity_id
_entity_poly.type
_entity_poly.pdbx_seq_one_letter_code
_entity_poly.pdbx_strand_id
1 'polypeptide(L)' 'MCCDAGARDKMNADYEKECGPGKLKHQMDIGGINIPMFGKTCDSAFCPQNTKCHQGNYFAYCCA' A
#
# COMPACT_ATOMS: atom_id res chain seq x y z
N MET A 1 1.90 -14.56 18.98
CA MET A 1 2.65 -13.32 18.72
C MET A 1 1.63 -12.21 18.53
N CYS A 2 1.39 -11.40 19.56
CA CYS A 2 0.54 -10.22 19.42
C CYS A 2 1.45 -9.08 19.00
N CYS A 3 1.27 -8.58 17.78
CA CYS A 3 2.02 -7.44 17.27
C CYS A 3 1.90 -6.29 18.27
N ASP A 4 3.05 -5.77 18.69
CA ASP A 4 3.19 -4.54 19.45
C ASP A 4 2.23 -3.47 18.90
N ALA A 5 1.54 -2.74 19.77
CA ALA A 5 0.52 -1.78 19.36
C ALA A 5 1.09 -0.73 18.39
N GLY A 6 2.37 -0.34 18.56
CA GLY A 6 3.04 0.58 17.64
C GLY A 6 3.35 -0.04 16.28
N ALA A 7 3.61 -1.34 16.22
CA ALA A 7 3.76 -2.05 14.95
C ALA A 7 2.43 -2.16 14.21
N ARG A 8 1.33 -2.40 14.95
CA ARG A 8 -0.03 -2.42 14.40
C ARG A 8 -0.42 -1.05 13.83
N ASP A 9 -0.18 0.02 14.59
CA ASP A 9 -0.53 1.39 14.19
C ASP A 9 0.19 1.79 12.89
N LYS A 10 1.50 1.54 12.81
CA LYS A 10 2.28 1.79 11.58
C LYS A 10 1.80 0.98 10.39
N MET A 11 1.46 -0.29 10.60
CA MET A 11 0.87 -1.12 9.55
C MET A 11 -0.48 -0.56 9.10
N ASN A 12 -1.34 -0.15 10.04
CA ASN A 12 -2.65 0.40 9.71
C ASN A 12 -2.52 1.76 9.02
N ALA A 13 -1.59 2.61 9.46
CA ALA A 13 -1.28 3.89 8.80
C ALA A 13 -0.83 3.68 7.35
N ASP A 14 -0.05 2.62 7.07
CA ASP A 14 0.30 2.27 5.71
C ASP A 14 -0.89 1.72 4.91
N TYR A 15 -1.78 0.95 5.56
CA TYR A 15 -2.94 0.31 4.93
C TYR A 15 -4.11 1.26 4.65
N GLU A 16 -4.36 2.19 5.56
CA GLU A 16 -5.43 3.20 5.50
C GLU A 16 -5.03 4.45 4.72
N LYS A 17 -3.71 4.69 4.54
CA LYS A 17 -3.23 5.86 3.78
C LYS A 17 -3.86 5.93 2.39
N GLU A 18 -4.61 6.98 2.13
CA GLU A 18 -5.18 7.24 0.81
C GLU A 18 -4.15 7.93 -0.09
N CYS A 19 -4.34 7.79 -1.40
CA CYS A 19 -3.50 8.42 -2.42
C CYS A 19 -3.93 9.86 -2.73
N GLY A 20 -4.86 10.41 -1.94
CA GLY A 20 -5.52 11.68 -2.13
C GLY A 20 -7.00 11.58 -1.73
N PRO A 21 -7.74 12.69 -1.72
CA PRO A 21 -9.15 12.70 -1.30
C PRO A 21 -9.98 11.78 -2.20
N GLY A 22 -10.45 10.66 -1.62
CA GLY A 22 -11.24 9.64 -2.32
C GLY A 22 -10.45 8.81 -3.36
N LYS A 23 -9.11 8.95 -3.41
CA LYS A 23 -8.26 8.16 -4.28
C LYS A 23 -7.71 6.96 -3.51
N LEU A 24 -8.20 5.79 -3.86
CA LEU A 24 -7.66 4.53 -3.36
C LEU A 24 -6.29 4.25 -3.96
N LYS A 25 -5.52 3.43 -3.24
CA LYS A 25 -4.29 2.82 -3.75
C LYS A 25 -4.59 2.03 -5.01
N HIS A 26 -3.58 1.88 -5.86
CA HIS A 26 -3.66 1.00 -7.01
C HIS A 26 -4.10 -0.38 -6.56
N GLN A 27 -5.19 -0.89 -7.13
CA GLN A 27 -5.74 -2.19 -6.79
C GLN A 27 -5.38 -3.21 -7.88
N MET A 28 -5.09 -4.43 -7.46
CA MET A 28 -4.91 -5.58 -8.33
C MET A 28 -6.11 -6.51 -8.19
N ASP A 29 -6.58 -7.05 -9.32
CA ASP A 29 -7.60 -8.10 -9.32
C ASP A 29 -6.94 -9.45 -9.06
N ILE A 30 -7.42 -10.15 -8.03
CA ILE A 30 -7.06 -11.55 -7.78
C ILE A 30 -8.35 -12.35 -7.77
N GLY A 31 -8.73 -12.86 -8.95
CA GLY A 31 -9.89 -13.74 -9.09
C GLY A 31 -11.22 -13.03 -8.84
N GLY A 32 -11.36 -11.78 -9.31
CA GLY A 32 -12.58 -10.98 -9.13
C GLY A 32 -12.61 -10.14 -7.85
N ILE A 33 -11.56 -10.21 -7.03
CA ILE A 33 -11.42 -9.40 -5.82
C ILE A 33 -10.36 -8.34 -6.08
N ASN A 34 -10.76 -7.07 -6.00
CA ASN A 34 -9.83 -5.95 -6.04
C ASN A 34 -9.18 -5.80 -4.66
N ILE A 35 -7.87 -6.00 -4.59
CA ILE A 35 -7.09 -5.74 -3.39
C ILE A 35 -6.06 -4.64 -3.63
N PRO A 36 -5.81 -3.75 -2.66
CA PRO A 36 -4.74 -2.78 -2.77
C PRO A 36 -3.38 -3.46 -2.94
N MET A 37 -2.62 -3.01 -3.93
CA MET A 37 -1.30 -3.52 -4.22
C MET A 37 -0.27 -2.93 -3.25
N PHE A 38 0.39 -3.80 -2.50
CA PHE A 38 1.47 -3.44 -1.59
C PHE A 38 2.77 -4.12 -2.02
N GLY A 39 3.86 -3.37 -1.91
CA GLY A 39 5.23 -3.88 -2.03
C GLY A 39 6.00 -3.69 -0.72
N LYS A 40 7.20 -4.26 -0.63
CA LYS A 40 8.10 -3.97 0.50
C LYS A 40 8.76 -2.60 0.38
N THR A 41 9.24 -2.29 -0.82
CA THR A 41 10.01 -1.07 -1.09
C THR A 41 9.69 -0.55 -2.48
N CYS A 42 9.69 0.77 -2.63
CA CYS A 42 9.57 1.40 -3.95
C CYS A 42 10.70 1.03 -4.92
N ASP A 43 11.85 0.61 -4.40
CA ASP A 43 13.00 0.11 -5.17
C ASP A 43 12.68 -1.15 -5.98
N SER A 44 11.69 -1.94 -5.54
CA SER A 44 11.32 -3.19 -6.21
C SER A 44 10.56 -3.00 -7.53
N ALA A 45 10.36 -1.76 -7.99
CA ALA A 45 9.68 -1.41 -9.25
C ALA A 45 8.35 -2.18 -9.47
N PHE A 46 7.61 -2.46 -8.40
CA PHE A 46 6.36 -3.22 -8.45
C PHE A 46 5.18 -2.37 -8.92
N CYS A 47 5.32 -1.04 -8.87
CA CYS A 47 4.29 -0.10 -9.30
C CYS A 47 4.21 -0.05 -10.83
N PRO A 48 3.02 -0.21 -11.42
CA PRO A 48 2.84 -0.12 -12.87
C PRO A 48 3.13 1.29 -13.41
N GLN A 49 3.39 1.37 -14.72
CA GLN A 49 3.58 2.64 -15.43
C GLN A 49 2.37 3.57 -15.18
N ASN A 50 2.63 4.86 -14.96
CA ASN A 50 1.69 5.90 -14.50
C ASN A 50 1.22 5.83 -13.04
N THR A 51 1.82 4.99 -12.19
CA THR A 51 1.59 5.08 -10.75
C THR A 51 2.83 5.58 -10.02
N LYS A 52 2.63 6.41 -8.99
CA LYS A 52 3.71 6.86 -8.09
C LYS A 52 3.80 5.91 -6.91
N CYS A 53 5.02 5.46 -6.62
CA CYS A 53 5.26 4.69 -5.41
C CYS A 53 5.38 5.62 -4.20
N HIS A 54 4.75 5.21 -3.10
CA HIS A 54 4.84 5.86 -1.80
C HIS A 54 5.37 4.83 -0.79
N GLN A 55 6.53 5.16 -0.20
CA GLN A 55 7.13 4.35 0.85
C GLN A 55 6.41 4.63 2.18
N GLY A 56 5.75 3.62 2.74
CA GLY A 56 5.22 3.64 4.09
C GLY A 56 6.26 3.24 5.14
N ASN A 57 5.79 2.90 6.33
CA ASN A 57 6.60 2.45 7.45
C ASN A 57 7.12 1.02 7.26
N TYR A 58 6.22 0.12 6.84
CA TYR A 58 6.45 -1.31 6.61
C TYR A 58 6.19 -1.70 5.16
N PHE A 59 5.21 -1.06 4.53
CA PHE A 59 4.79 -1.38 3.17
C PHE A 59 4.89 -0.16 2.27
N ALA A 60 5.34 -0.39 1.04
CA ALA A 60 5.19 0.55 -0.04
C ALA A 60 3.85 0.33 -0.74
N TYR A 61 3.24 1.39 -1.24
CA TYR A 61 2.00 1.32 -2.01
C TYR A 61 2.08 2.22 -3.25
N CYS A 62 1.28 1.90 -4.26
CA CYS A 62 1.24 2.65 -5.50
C CYS A 62 -0.01 3.51 -5.55
N CYS A 63 0.14 4.75 -6.03
CA CYS A 63 -0.94 5.70 -6.22
C CYS A 63 -1.10 6.06 -7.69
N ALA A 64 -2.34 6.06 -8.19
CA ALA A 64 -2.71 6.43 -9.55
C ALA A 64 -3.22 7.88 -9.66
#